data_AF-A0A2H3BZD5-F1
#
_entry.id   AF-A0A2H3BZD5-F1
#
_cell.length_a   1.000
_cell.length_b   1.000
_cell.length_c   1.000
_cell.angle_alpha   90.00
_cell.angle_beta   90.00
_cell.angle_gamma   90.00
#
_symmetry.space_group_name_H-M   'P 1'
#
loop_
_entity.id
_entity.type
_entity.pdbx_description
1 polymer ?
#
loop_
_entity_poly.entity_id
_entity_poly.type
_entity_poly.pdbx_seq_one_letter_code
_entity_poly.pdbx_strand_id
1 'polypeptide(L)'
;MQTLFGVRFNIPFSPSLTGVLVTVGFFDDLYIPSIYLPQISAFDSNERAFFCVPDSEFTTSAELLDTDVASRMYIDAREVVRVRVEVDEFHDDEPAPPKMAEGVQVKQEPRRAPYRITCSIVESGLGNVSWWNVSYEEDAEGDMAMKE
;
A
#
# COMPACT_ATOMS: atom_id res chain seq x y z
N MET A 1 23.57 1.27 2.88
CA MET A 1 23.24 1.25 1.43
C MET A 1 21.80 0.79 1.32
N GLN A 2 20.86 1.73 1.26
CA GLN A 2 19.44 1.41 0.97
C GLN A 2 19.25 1.66 -0.51
N THR A 3 19.09 0.60 -1.30
CA THR A 3 18.82 0.72 -2.72
C THR A 3 17.33 1.01 -2.88
N LEU A 4 16.97 2.28 -3.05
CA LEU A 4 15.63 2.65 -3.51
C LEU A 4 15.49 2.21 -4.97
N PHE A 5 14.91 1.03 -5.19
CA PHE A 5 14.40 0.68 -6.51
C PHE A 5 13.09 1.44 -6.73
N GLY A 6 13.12 2.46 -7.60
CA GLY A 6 11.92 3.10 -8.11
C GLY A 6 11.20 2.14 -9.06
N VAL A 7 10.45 1.19 -8.51
CA VAL A 7 9.62 0.28 -9.30
C VAL A 7 8.32 0.99 -9.64
N ARG A 8 7.89 0.91 -10.91
CA ARG A 8 6.56 1.36 -11.32
C ARG A 8 5.56 0.25 -10.98
N PHE A 9 4.70 0.53 -10.01
CA PHE A 9 3.63 -0.37 -9.59
C PHE A 9 2.36 -0.08 -10.43
N ASN A 10 1.68 -1.11 -10.93
CA ASN A 10 0.54 -0.97 -11.85
C ASN A 10 -0.66 -1.76 -11.32
N ILE A 11 -1.58 -1.10 -10.61
CA ILE A 11 -2.40 -1.71 -9.54
C ILE A 11 -3.80 -2.20 -10.03
N PRO A 12 -4.19 -3.46 -9.77
CA PRO A 12 -5.56 -3.83 -9.45
C PRO A 12 -5.70 -3.89 -7.93
N PHE A 13 -6.14 -2.78 -7.33
CA PHE A 13 -6.31 -2.64 -5.88
C PHE A 13 -7.62 -3.30 -5.42
N SER A 14 -7.52 -4.22 -4.45
CA SER A 14 -8.66 -4.65 -3.63
C SER A 14 -8.37 -4.36 -2.16
N PRO A 15 -8.88 -3.24 -1.63
CA PRO A 15 -8.76 -2.91 -0.22
C PRO A 15 -9.55 -3.91 0.61
N SER A 16 -8.89 -4.55 1.57
CA SER A 16 -9.55 -5.28 2.65
C SER A 16 -9.24 -4.57 3.98
N LEU A 17 -10.04 -4.84 5.01
CA LEU A 17 -9.77 -4.33 6.36
C LEU A 17 -8.38 -4.74 6.90
N THR A 18 -7.71 -5.68 6.25
CA THR A 18 -6.46 -6.28 6.70
C THR A 18 -5.21 -5.64 6.08
N GLY A 19 -5.34 -4.92 4.96
CA GLY A 19 -4.18 -4.30 4.28
C GLY A 19 -4.41 -3.94 2.81
N VAL A 20 -3.30 -3.70 2.12
CA VAL A 20 -3.22 -3.23 0.74
C VAL A 20 -2.46 -4.23 -0.12
N LEU A 21 -3.03 -4.62 -1.27
CA LEU A 21 -2.33 -5.40 -2.29
C LEU A 21 -1.61 -4.47 -3.26
N VAL A 22 -0.40 -4.85 -3.64
CA VAL A 22 0.50 -4.09 -4.51
C VAL A 22 1.01 -5.02 -5.61
N THR A 23 1.29 -4.46 -6.78
CA THR A 23 1.81 -5.20 -7.94
C THR A 23 2.86 -4.39 -8.67
N VAL A 24 3.87 -5.10 -9.17
CA VAL A 24 4.96 -4.56 -10.01
C VAL A 24 4.76 -4.88 -11.50
N GLY A 25 3.55 -5.29 -11.90
CA GLY A 25 3.17 -5.60 -13.28
C GLY A 25 3.37 -7.07 -13.66
N PHE A 26 4.51 -7.68 -13.35
CA PHE A 26 4.74 -9.13 -13.58
C PHE A 26 4.51 -10.00 -12.34
N PHE A 27 4.32 -9.37 -11.17
CA PHE A 27 4.14 -10.03 -9.89
C PHE A 27 3.12 -9.24 -9.05
N ASP A 28 2.11 -9.95 -8.55
CA ASP A 28 0.91 -9.36 -7.93
C ASP A 28 0.73 -9.76 -6.45
N ASP A 29 1.56 -10.66 -5.93
CA ASP A 29 1.49 -11.14 -4.54
C ASP A 29 2.36 -10.29 -3.59
N LEU A 30 2.39 -8.97 -3.78
CA LEU A 30 2.92 -8.04 -2.78
C LEU A 30 1.79 -7.55 -1.87
N TYR A 31 2.02 -7.56 -0.57
CA TYR A 31 1.01 -7.20 0.42
C TYR A 31 1.58 -6.30 1.51
N ILE A 32 0.87 -5.22 1.82
CA ILE A 32 1.14 -4.34 2.95
C ILE A 32 0.05 -4.57 4.00
N PRO A 33 0.34 -5.29 5.10
CA PRO A 33 -0.55 -5.40 6.24
C PRO A 33 -0.87 -4.02 6.83
N SER A 34 -2.07 -3.85 7.41
CA SER A 34 -2.46 -2.59 8.07
C SER A 34 -1.49 -2.16 9.18
N ILE A 35 -0.84 -3.12 9.85
CA ILE A 35 0.18 -2.87 10.89
C ILE A 35 1.44 -2.21 10.32
N TYR A 36 1.69 -2.37 9.01
CA TYR A 36 2.83 -1.80 8.30
C TYR A 36 2.46 -0.55 7.49
N LEU A 37 1.32 0.07 7.81
CA LEU A 37 0.97 1.43 7.42
C LEU A 37 1.45 2.43 8.50
N PRO A 38 1.58 3.72 8.17
CA PRO A 38 1.87 4.76 9.17
C PRO A 38 0.84 4.73 10.31
N GLN A 39 1.26 5.06 11.54
CA GLN A 39 0.34 5.10 12.70
C GLN A 39 -0.82 6.09 12.52
N ILE A 40 -0.60 7.15 11.76
CA ILE A 40 -1.59 8.17 11.39
C ILE A 40 -2.51 7.71 10.26
N SER A 41 -2.70 6.40 10.09
CA SER A 41 -3.52 5.84 9.01
C SER A 41 -4.78 5.15 9.51
N ALA A 42 -5.86 5.26 8.73
CA ALA A 42 -7.10 4.55 8.99
C ALA A 42 -7.74 4.06 7.69
N PHE A 43 -8.68 3.11 7.82
CA PHE A 43 -9.48 2.63 6.69
C PHE A 43 -10.81 3.38 6.64
N ASP A 44 -11.06 4.07 5.54
CA ASP A 44 -12.36 4.67 5.25
C ASP A 44 -13.24 3.67 4.50
N SER A 45 -14.36 3.28 5.10
CA SER A 45 -15.28 2.32 4.48
C SER A 45 -16.10 2.89 3.33
N ASN A 46 -16.31 4.22 3.29
CA ASN A 46 -17.06 4.87 2.22
C ASN A 46 -16.23 4.93 0.94
N GLU A 47 -14.98 5.38 1.07
CA GLU A 47 -14.00 5.38 -0.03
C GLU A 47 -13.40 3.99 -0.28
N ARG A 48 -13.62 3.07 0.66
CA ARG A 48 -13.01 1.73 0.70
C ARG A 48 -11.50 1.84 0.55
N ALA A 49 -10.83 2.77 1.21
CA ALA A 49 -9.41 2.99 1.02
C ALA A 49 -8.71 3.35 2.33
N PHE A 50 -7.42 3.03 2.42
CA PHE A 50 -6.59 3.53 3.49
C PHE A 50 -6.15 4.96 3.19
N PHE A 51 -6.14 5.80 4.21
CA PHE A 51 -5.60 7.17 4.13
C PHE A 51 -4.68 7.42 5.31
N CYS A 52 -3.78 8.38 5.13
CA CYS A 52 -2.94 8.95 6.16
C CYS A 52 -3.36 10.41 6.41
N VAL A 53 -3.22 10.90 7.64
CA VAL A 53 -3.38 12.34 7.95
C VAL A 53 -2.02 12.89 8.39
N PRO A 54 -1.28 13.59 7.51
CA PRO A 54 0.02 14.17 7.84
C PRO A 54 -0.06 15.06 9.08
N ASP A 55 0.99 15.03 9.91
CA ASP A 55 1.13 15.86 11.12
C ASP A 55 -0.01 15.73 12.15
N SER A 56 -0.83 14.67 12.04
CA SER A 56 -1.88 14.36 13.01
C SER A 56 -1.29 13.89 14.34
N GLU A 57 -1.82 14.43 15.45
CA GLU A 57 -1.54 13.92 16.80
C GLU A 57 -2.39 12.68 17.12
N PHE A 58 -3.44 12.42 16.34
CA PHE A 58 -4.30 11.24 16.50
C PHE A 58 -3.64 9.98 15.96
N THR A 59 -3.83 8.89 16.67
CA THR A 59 -3.29 7.57 16.31
C THR A 59 -4.35 6.47 16.27
N THR A 60 -5.57 6.78 16.73
CA THR A 60 -6.67 5.81 16.70
C THR A 60 -7.50 5.98 15.43
N SER A 61 -8.00 4.87 14.89
CA SER A 61 -8.79 4.89 13.66
C SER A 61 -10.05 5.76 13.78
N ALA A 62 -10.69 5.81 14.96
CA ALA A 62 -11.89 6.60 15.19
C ALA A 62 -11.60 8.11 15.09
N GLU A 63 -10.56 8.57 15.79
CA GLU A 63 -10.16 9.98 15.75
C GLU A 63 -9.69 10.41 14.35
N LEU A 64 -8.94 9.54 13.67
CA LEU A 64 -8.52 9.79 12.28
C LEU A 64 -9.71 9.88 11.31
N LEU A 65 -10.78 9.10 11.53
CA LEU A 65 -12.01 9.16 10.74
C LEU A 65 -12.87 10.40 11.02
N ASP A 66 -12.62 11.11 12.12
CA ASP A 66 -13.28 12.39 12.45
C ASP A 66 -12.53 13.60 11.88
N THR A 67 -11.31 13.42 11.36
CA THR A 67 -10.55 14.49 10.69
C THR A 67 -11.22 14.98 9.41
N ASP A 68 -10.94 16.21 9.00
CA ASP A 68 -11.49 16.76 7.76
C ASP A 68 -11.04 15.96 6.53
N VAL A 69 -11.98 15.65 5.63
CA VAL A 69 -11.70 14.81 4.45
C VAL A 69 -10.63 15.42 3.55
N ALA A 70 -10.52 16.75 3.46
CA ALA A 70 -9.50 17.40 2.63
C ALA A 70 -8.08 17.25 3.19
N SER A 71 -7.93 16.92 4.48
CA SER A 71 -6.63 16.62 5.11
C SER A 71 -6.17 15.17 4.90
N ARG A 72 -7.04 14.30 4.37
CA ARG A 72 -6.75 12.87 4.21
C ARG A 72 -5.99 12.62 2.91
N MET A 73 -4.83 12.00 3.04
CA MET A 73 -4.03 11.52 1.90
C MET A 73 -4.33 10.05 1.67
N TYR A 74 -5.19 9.75 0.69
CA TYR A 74 -5.56 8.38 0.34
C TYR A 74 -4.44 7.64 -0.40
N ILE A 75 -4.31 6.34 -0.13
CA ILE A 75 -3.47 5.42 -0.90
C ILE A 75 -4.27 4.97 -2.12
N ASP A 76 -4.04 5.63 -3.26
CA ASP A 76 -4.77 5.38 -4.52
C ASP A 76 -4.19 4.23 -5.36
N ALA A 77 -5.08 3.44 -5.96
CA ALA A 77 -4.83 2.37 -6.93
C ALA A 77 -4.24 2.82 -8.28
N ARG A 78 -4.24 4.11 -8.60
CA ARG A 78 -3.77 4.65 -9.88
C ARG A 78 -2.41 5.34 -9.75
N GLU A 79 -1.88 5.39 -8.54
CA GLU A 79 -0.62 6.06 -8.25
C GLU A 79 0.50 5.06 -7.99
N VAL A 80 1.73 5.52 -8.17
CA VAL A 80 2.92 4.72 -7.84
C VAL A 80 3.17 4.85 -6.34
N VAL A 81 3.30 3.71 -5.64
CA VAL A 81 3.62 3.65 -4.22
C VAL A 81 5.08 3.20 -4.02
N ARG A 82 5.87 3.91 -3.21
CA ARG A 82 7.18 3.46 -2.75
C ARG A 82 6.99 2.58 -1.53
N VAL A 83 7.53 1.37 -1.57
CA VAL A 83 7.43 0.40 -0.48
C VAL A 83 8.81 -0.09 -0.07
N ARG A 84 8.92 -0.54 1.18
CA ARG A 84 10.05 -1.33 1.65
C ARG A 84 9.63 -2.78 1.77
N VAL A 85 10.47 -3.70 1.31
CA VAL A 85 10.25 -5.13 1.53
C VAL A 85 10.67 -5.48 2.95
N GLU A 86 9.76 -6.08 3.72
CA GLU A 86 10.06 -6.60 5.07
C GLU A 86 10.51 -8.06 5.01
N VAL A 87 9.74 -8.88 4.28
CA VAL A 87 9.88 -10.34 4.24
C VAL A 87 9.45 -10.85 2.88
N ASP A 88 10.17 -11.83 2.35
CA ASP A 88 9.75 -12.66 1.24
C ASP A 88 9.56 -14.12 1.68
N GLU A 89 8.44 -14.73 1.33
CA GLU A 89 8.04 -16.05 1.80
C GLU A 89 7.73 -16.97 0.62
N PHE A 90 8.30 -18.18 0.65
CA PHE A 90 8.00 -19.24 -0.32
C PHE A 90 7.17 -20.32 0.37
N HIS A 91 6.07 -20.71 -0.25
CA HIS A 91 5.18 -21.76 0.21
C HIS A 91 5.20 -22.93 -0.77
N ASP A 92 5.82 -24.03 -0.34
CA ASP A 92 5.81 -25.28 -1.09
C ASP A 92 4.56 -26.10 -0.70
N ASP A 93 3.40 -25.64 -1.17
CA ASP A 93 2.12 -26.29 -0.92
C ASP A 93 1.97 -27.51 -1.85
N GLU A 94 2.60 -28.63 -1.47
CA GLU A 94 2.38 -29.92 -2.13
C GLU A 94 0.88 -30.25 -2.17
N PRO A 95 0.32 -30.65 -3.33
CA PRO A 95 -1.06 -31.07 -3.38
C PRO A 95 -1.28 -32.26 -2.46
N ALA A 96 -2.09 -32.06 -1.42
CA ALA A 96 -2.55 -33.16 -0.59
C ALA A 96 -3.12 -34.27 -1.49
N PRO A 97 -2.88 -35.56 -1.17
CA PRO A 97 -3.40 -36.67 -1.94
C PRO A 97 -4.90 -36.48 -2.17
N PRO A 98 -5.42 -36.76 -3.39
CA PRO A 98 -6.84 -36.62 -3.65
C PRO A 98 -7.61 -37.49 -2.66
N LYS A 99 -8.29 -36.85 -1.70
CA LYS A 99 -9.20 -37.56 -0.80
C LYS A 99 -10.37 -38.03 -1.64
N MET A 100 -10.40 -39.31 -2.00
CA MET A 100 -11.63 -39.98 -2.44
C MET A 100 -12.60 -39.96 -1.25
N ALA A 101 -13.39 -38.91 -1.13
CA ALA A 101 -14.48 -38.84 -0.17
C ALA A 101 -15.77 -39.22 -0.89
N GLU A 102 -16.33 -40.37 -0.53
CA GLU A 102 -17.72 -40.71 -0.84
C GLU A 102 -18.63 -39.59 -0.29
N GLY A 103 -19.12 -38.72 -1.17
CA GLY A 103 -20.26 -37.83 -0.90
C GLY A 103 -20.03 -36.59 -0.01
N VAL A 104 -18.84 -36.34 0.53
CA VAL A 104 -18.57 -35.13 1.34
C VAL A 104 -17.78 -34.12 0.52
N GLN A 105 -18.41 -32.99 0.16
CA GLN A 105 -17.71 -31.83 -0.40
C GLN A 105 -16.70 -31.30 0.62
N VAL A 106 -15.43 -31.68 0.48
CA VAL A 106 -14.34 -31.04 1.20
C VAL A 106 -14.17 -29.66 0.57
N LYS A 107 -14.51 -28.60 1.32
CA LYS A 107 -14.12 -27.23 0.98
C LYS A 107 -12.61 -27.23 0.80
N GLN A 108 -12.12 -27.04 -0.43
CA GLN A 108 -10.72 -26.68 -0.63
C GLN A 108 -10.50 -25.35 0.11
N GLU A 109 -9.64 -25.37 1.12
CA GLU A 109 -9.08 -24.13 1.63
C GLU A 109 -8.34 -23.44 0.48
N PRO A 110 -8.46 -22.11 0.36
CA PRO A 110 -7.72 -21.39 -0.67
C PRO A 110 -6.23 -21.67 -0.49
N ARG A 111 -5.59 -22.21 -1.54
CA ARG A 111 -4.16 -22.47 -1.54
C ARG A 111 -3.43 -21.15 -1.36
N ARG A 112 -2.37 -21.13 -0.54
CA ARG A 112 -1.57 -19.93 -0.35
C ARG A 112 -0.75 -19.69 -1.62
N ALA A 113 -0.46 -18.43 -1.93
CA ALA A 113 0.40 -18.11 -3.05
C ALA A 113 1.78 -18.75 -2.83
N PRO A 114 2.39 -19.42 -3.82
CA PRO A 114 3.67 -20.12 -3.64
C PRO A 114 4.83 -19.16 -3.37
N TYR A 115 4.68 -17.89 -3.72
CA TYR A 115 5.62 -16.83 -3.37
C TYR A 115 4.84 -15.57 -3.00
N ARG A 116 5.16 -14.99 -1.84
CA ARG A 116 4.52 -13.78 -1.33
C ARG A 116 5.57 -12.82 -0.77
N ILE A 117 5.39 -11.53 -1.03
CA ILE A 117 6.26 -10.49 -0.47
C ILE A 117 5.43 -9.61 0.47
N THR A 118 5.86 -9.50 1.72
CA THR A 118 5.29 -8.57 2.70
C THR A 118 6.08 -7.27 2.69
N CYS A 119 5.37 -6.16 2.54
CA CYS A 119 5.94 -4.82 2.41
C CYS A 119 5.45 -3.88 3.52
N SER A 120 6.14 -2.76 3.69
CA SER A 120 5.77 -1.66 4.58
C SER A 120 5.88 -0.30 3.91
N ILE A 121 5.15 0.67 4.48
CA ILE A 121 5.23 2.10 4.12
C ILE A 121 5.28 3.00 5.37
N VAL A 122 5.80 2.48 6.48
CA VAL A 122 5.82 3.19 7.78
C VAL A 122 6.84 4.34 7.81
N GLU A 123 7.96 4.19 7.10
CA GLU A 123 9.04 5.16 7.11
C GLU A 123 8.77 6.37 6.21
N SER A 124 9.34 7.51 6.62
CA SER A 124 9.34 8.72 5.81
C SER A 124 9.99 8.48 4.44
N GLY A 125 9.40 9.02 3.38
CA GLY A 125 9.80 8.78 1.99
C GLY A 125 9.13 7.57 1.32
N LEU A 126 8.32 6.79 2.06
CA LEU A 126 7.50 5.68 1.54
C LEU A 126 6.02 6.07 1.37
N GLY A 127 5.21 5.22 0.74
CA GLY A 127 3.84 5.55 0.37
C GLY A 127 3.74 6.15 -1.03
N ASN A 128 2.65 6.82 -1.36
CA ASN A 128 2.46 7.32 -2.73
C ASN A 128 3.58 8.32 -3.08
N VAL A 129 4.10 8.21 -4.30
CA VAL A 129 5.18 9.08 -4.78
C VAL A 129 4.75 10.55 -4.76
N SER A 130 3.46 10.82 -5.02
CA SER A 130 2.85 12.14 -4.97
C SER A 130 3.03 12.83 -3.60
N TRP A 131 3.11 12.07 -2.50
CA TRP A 131 3.29 12.62 -1.15
C TRP A 131 4.65 13.30 -0.95
N TRP A 132 5.65 12.93 -1.77
CA TRP A 132 7.04 13.34 -1.59
C TRP A 132 7.58 14.17 -2.74
N ASN A 133 6.79 14.38 -3.80
CA ASN A 133 7.16 15.23 -4.92
C ASN A 133 6.98 16.71 -4.55
N VAL A 134 7.79 17.18 -3.60
CA VAL A 134 8.08 18.61 -3.42
C VAL A 134 9.10 18.98 -4.50
N SER A 135 8.63 19.32 -5.69
CA SER A 135 9.53 19.59 -6.81
C SER A 135 8.97 20.60 -7.83
N TYR A 136 9.25 21.87 -7.55
CA TYR A 136 9.71 22.92 -8.47
C TYR A 136 8.70 23.80 -9.26
N GLU A 137 7.42 23.91 -8.90
CA GLU A 137 6.52 24.86 -9.60
C GLU A 137 6.44 26.28 -9.00
N GLU A 138 6.92 26.51 -7.77
CA GLU A 138 6.85 27.85 -7.15
C GLU A 138 8.09 28.75 -7.40
N ASP A 139 9.21 28.21 -7.91
CA ASP A 139 10.44 28.99 -8.12
C ASP A 139 10.68 29.45 -9.58
N ALA A 140 9.79 29.10 -10.52
CA ALA A 140 9.98 29.42 -11.95
C ALA A 140 9.42 30.79 -12.38
N GLU A 141 8.65 31.48 -11.53
CA GLU A 141 8.02 32.77 -11.86
C GLU A 141 8.79 34.01 -11.32
N GLY A 142 9.89 33.79 -10.58
CA GLY A 142 10.66 34.85 -9.92
C GLY A 142 11.81 35.50 -10.71
N ASP A 143 12.29 34.90 -11.81
CA ASP A 143 13.59 35.28 -12.42
C ASP A 143 13.51 36.08 -13.74
N MET A 144 12.32 36.50 -14.18
CA MET A 144 12.16 37.29 -15.43
C MET A 144 11.93 38.80 -15.22
N ALA A 145 12.25 39.34 -14.03
CA ALA A 145 11.96 40.74 -13.71
C ALA A 145 13.15 41.54 -13.17
N MET A 146 14.36 41.40 -13.74
CA MET A 146 15.37 42.48 -13.67
C MET A 146 16.24 42.48 -14.92
N LYS A 147 15.77 43.19 -15.95
CA LYS A 147 16.66 43.79 -16.94
C LYS A 147 16.08 45.13 -17.39
N GLU A 148 16.41 46.17 -16.64
CA GLU A 148 16.48 47.55 -17.13
C GLU A 148 17.90 48.06 -16.93
#